data_AF-A0A7S1CYP8-F1
#
_entry.id   AF-A0A7S1CYP8-F1
#
_cell.length_a   1.000
_cell.length_b   1.000
_cell.length_c   1.000
_cell.angle_alpha   90.00
_cell.angle_beta   90.00
_cell.angle_gamma   90.00
#
_symmetry.space_group_name_H-M   'P 1'
#
loop_
_entity.id
_entity.type
_entity.pdbx_description
1 polymer ?
#
loop_
_entity_poly.entity_id
_entity_poly.type
_entity_poly.pdbx_seq_one_letter_code
_entity_poly.pdbx_strand_id
1 'polypeptide(L)'
;DKHTHTHTHKHNNQTNNNNNSNQRKTMNNINDWDNEYARLARVASQRRTGMLSTSTADAQALHHGLTRLQQSLETTAFAAQLPAPELARRRRLVQHLQSQLNVSPALQQQDEMIDELAVGVGRLKQQSQMIGEEAKLHLTLLGDMEDQADMAHAGLTQETQRADQIKERQSVFRLQMIIVGLSILLVILLLKGLS
;
A
#
# COMPACT_ATOMS: atom_id res chain seq x y z
N ASP A 1 35.64 22.44 102.30
CA ASP A 1 35.35 22.88 100.92
C ASP A 1 34.60 21.81 100.13
N LYS A 2 33.35 22.11 99.80
CA LYS A 2 32.45 21.29 98.97
C LYS A 2 32.29 22.01 97.63
N HIS A 3 32.74 21.42 96.54
CA HIS A 3 32.40 21.89 95.19
C HIS A 3 31.61 20.81 94.45
N THR A 4 30.32 21.07 94.31
CA THR A 4 29.39 20.36 93.43
C THR A 4 29.44 20.98 92.04
N HIS A 5 29.92 20.23 91.05
CA HIS A 5 29.83 20.61 89.63
C HIS A 5 28.49 20.11 89.03
N THR A 6 27.67 21.05 88.56
CA THR A 6 26.51 20.78 87.71
C THR A 6 26.96 20.73 86.25
N HIS A 7 26.76 19.59 85.58
CA HIS A 7 27.01 19.44 84.14
C HIS A 7 25.67 19.35 83.40
N THR A 8 25.28 20.44 82.74
CA THR A 8 24.04 20.57 81.97
C THR A 8 24.15 19.95 80.58
N HIS A 9 23.14 19.14 80.27
CA HIS A 9 22.90 18.35 79.07
C HIS A 9 22.55 19.23 77.85
N LYS A 10 23.30 19.10 76.74
CA LYS A 10 22.95 19.65 75.41
C LYS A 10 23.33 18.65 74.32
N HIS A 11 22.47 17.69 74.02
CA HIS A 11 22.58 16.83 72.83
C HIS A 11 21.18 16.34 72.44
N ASN A 12 20.41 17.11 71.66
CA ASN A 12 19.17 16.57 71.06
C ASN A 12 18.63 17.28 69.80
N ASN A 13 19.39 18.18 69.15
CA ASN A 13 18.86 19.00 68.05
C ASN A 13 19.40 18.69 66.64
N GLN A 14 20.28 17.69 66.48
CA GLN A 14 20.93 17.40 65.19
C GLN A 14 20.17 16.36 64.34
N THR A 15 19.41 15.46 64.96
CA THR A 15 18.77 14.30 64.30
C THR A 15 17.47 14.64 63.57
N ASN A 16 16.80 15.75 63.94
CA ASN A 16 15.49 16.10 63.38
C ASN A 16 15.59 16.77 61.99
N ASN A 17 16.72 17.39 61.65
CA ASN A 17 16.92 18.06 60.36
C ASN A 17 17.17 17.10 59.19
N ASN A 18 17.72 15.91 59.44
CA ASN A 18 18.03 14.94 58.37
C ASN A 18 16.79 14.17 57.89
N ASN A 19 15.80 13.95 58.74
CA ASN A 19 14.55 13.28 58.34
C ASN A 19 13.68 14.18 57.46
N ASN A 20 13.69 15.49 57.75
CA ASN A 20 12.89 16.48 57.03
C ASN A 20 13.43 16.75 55.60
N SER A 21 14.75 16.64 55.40
CA SER A 21 15.37 16.79 54.08
C SER A 21 15.11 15.60 53.16
N ASN A 22 15.09 14.38 53.69
CA ASN A 22 14.77 13.18 52.92
C ASN A 22 13.29 13.13 52.53
N GLN A 23 12.37 13.49 53.43
CA GLN A 23 10.94 13.56 53.10
C GLN A 23 10.61 14.64 52.06
N ARG A 24 11.29 15.79 52.10
CA ARG A 24 11.15 16.82 51.04
C ARG A 24 11.65 16.34 49.68
N LYS A 25 12.76 15.61 49.64
CA LYS A 25 13.29 15.02 48.41
C LYS A 25 12.34 13.99 47.80
N THR A 26 11.73 13.13 48.62
CA THR A 26 10.78 12.12 48.12
C THR A 26 9.48 12.75 47.63
N MET A 27 8.95 13.77 48.31
CA MET A 27 7.79 14.53 47.84
C MET A 27 8.06 15.26 46.51
N ASN A 28 9.25 15.85 46.35
CA ASN A 28 9.62 16.49 45.09
C ASN A 28 9.68 15.49 43.94
N ASN A 29 10.30 14.32 44.15
CA ASN A 29 10.36 13.26 43.14
C ASN A 29 8.97 12.74 42.73
N ILE A 30 8.03 12.66 43.68
CA ILE A 30 6.65 12.24 43.41
C ILE A 30 5.94 13.29 42.54
N ASN A 31 6.05 14.57 42.89
CA ASN A 31 5.43 15.66 42.13
C ASN A 31 6.02 15.76 40.71
N ASP A 32 7.33 15.59 40.58
CA ASP A 32 8.02 15.60 39.28
C ASP A 32 7.55 14.44 38.39
N TRP A 33 7.34 13.25 38.98
CA TRP A 33 6.80 12.10 38.28
C TRP A 33 5.37 12.35 37.78
N ASP A 34 4.49 12.89 38.64
CA ASP A 34 3.10 13.18 38.28
C ASP A 34 3.00 14.26 37.19
N ASN A 35 3.86 15.28 37.25
CA ASN A 35 3.96 16.33 36.24
C ASN A 35 4.40 15.79 34.87
N GLU A 36 5.42 14.93 34.84
CA GLU A 36 5.90 14.32 33.60
C GLU A 36 4.86 13.36 33.00
N TYR A 37 4.17 12.59 33.85
CA TYR A 37 3.06 11.74 33.42
C TYR A 37 1.92 12.55 32.82
N ALA A 38 1.47 13.62 33.48
CA ALA A 38 0.40 14.48 32.99
C ALA A 38 0.75 15.14 31.65
N ARG A 39 2.01 15.56 31.49
CA ARG A 39 2.52 16.12 30.24
C ARG A 39 2.48 15.09 29.11
N LEU A 40 3.03 13.89 29.32
CA LEU A 40 3.01 12.82 28.32
C LEU A 40 1.59 12.34 27.99
N ALA A 41 0.71 12.25 28.97
CA ALA A 41 -0.68 11.85 28.77
C ALA A 41 -1.45 12.84 27.89
N ARG A 42 -1.22 14.16 28.05
CA ARG A 42 -1.82 15.19 27.19
C ARG A 42 -1.29 15.12 25.76
N VAL A 43 0.01 14.94 25.59
CA VAL A 43 0.59 14.83 24.24
C VAL A 43 0.11 13.54 23.57
N ALA A 44 0.08 12.41 24.29
CA ALA A 44 -0.46 11.15 23.79
C ALA A 44 -1.94 11.25 23.40
N SER A 45 -2.77 11.95 24.19
CA SER A 45 -4.18 12.15 23.86
C SER A 45 -4.40 13.07 22.66
N GLN A 46 -3.59 14.12 22.51
CA GLN A 46 -3.59 15.02 21.35
C GLN A 46 -3.23 14.29 20.05
N ARG A 47 -2.34 13.28 20.10
CA ARG A 47 -2.04 12.43 18.93
C ARG A 47 -3.25 11.64 18.46
N ARG A 48 -4.10 11.19 19.40
CA ARG A 48 -5.27 10.38 19.08
C ARG A 48 -6.38 11.16 18.38
N THR A 49 -6.46 12.47 18.61
CA THR A 49 -7.50 13.32 18.03
C THR A 49 -7.10 13.94 16.69
N GLY A 50 -5.97 13.53 16.08
CA GLY A 50 -5.61 13.86 14.70
C GLY A 50 -5.35 15.34 14.40
N MET A 51 -5.23 16.17 15.44
CA MET A 51 -5.14 17.63 15.28
C MET A 51 -3.70 18.14 15.13
N LEU A 52 -2.71 17.26 15.23
CA LEU A 52 -1.29 17.60 15.12
C LEU A 52 -0.62 16.60 14.17
N SER A 53 -0.09 17.10 13.05
CA SER A 53 0.83 16.35 12.18
C SER A 53 2.09 16.03 13.00
N THR A 54 2.13 14.87 13.64
CA THR A 54 3.25 14.55 14.52
C THR A 54 4.48 14.21 13.72
N SER A 55 5.54 15.00 13.93
CA SER A 55 6.86 14.70 13.39
C SER A 55 7.40 13.43 14.04
N THR A 56 8.22 12.67 13.31
CA THR A 56 8.97 11.52 13.85
C THR A 56 9.80 11.91 15.08
N ALA A 57 10.25 13.17 15.16
CA ALA A 57 10.93 13.73 16.32
C ALA A 57 10.05 13.77 17.59
N ASP A 58 8.75 14.05 17.45
CA ASP A 58 7.81 14.10 18.59
C ASP A 58 7.54 12.69 19.13
N ALA A 59 7.47 11.69 18.24
CA ALA A 59 7.32 10.29 18.62
C ALA A 59 8.55 9.78 19.41
N GLN A 60 9.76 10.17 18.98
CA GLN A 60 10.99 9.85 19.70
C GLN A 60 11.06 10.56 21.06
N ALA A 61 10.68 11.84 21.14
CA ALA A 61 10.65 12.59 22.39
C ALA A 61 9.67 11.97 23.40
N LEU A 62 8.51 11.49 22.94
CA LEU A 62 7.54 10.75 23.77
C LEU A 62 8.10 9.44 24.29
N HIS A 63 8.81 8.70 23.43
CA HIS A 63 9.43 7.44 23.82
C HIS A 63 10.50 7.66 24.91
N HIS A 64 11.37 8.64 24.72
CA HIS A 64 12.37 9.03 25.72
C HIS A 64 11.73 9.50 27.05
N GLY A 65 10.65 10.28 26.99
CA GLY A 65 9.90 10.70 28.16
C GLY A 65 9.31 9.53 28.94
N LEU A 66 8.77 8.52 28.24
CA LEU A 66 8.23 7.30 28.85
C LEU A 66 9.33 6.50 29.55
N THR A 67 10.50 6.32 28.92
CA THR A 67 11.65 5.65 29.53
C THR A 67 12.12 6.38 30.79
N ARG A 68 12.13 7.72 30.77
CA ARG A 68 12.49 8.54 31.94
C ARG A 68 11.46 8.43 33.06
N LEU A 69 10.16 8.35 32.74
CA LEU A 69 9.10 8.07 33.73
C LEU A 69 9.26 6.70 34.37
N GLN A 70 9.63 5.70 33.59
CA GLN A 70 9.85 4.34 34.09
C GLN A 70 11.06 4.28 35.02
N GLN A 71 12.17 4.92 34.64
CA GLN A 71 13.38 5.00 35.45
C GLN A 71 13.18 5.83 36.73
N SER A 72 12.41 6.93 36.66
CA SER A 72 12.06 7.72 37.85
C SER A 72 11.13 6.96 38.80
N LEU A 73 10.24 6.11 38.27
CA LEU A 73 9.40 5.22 39.08
C LEU A 73 10.25 4.20 39.84
N GLU A 74 11.27 3.62 39.20
CA GLU A 74 12.21 2.66 39.84
C GLU A 74 13.07 3.32 40.92
N THR A 75 13.61 4.51 40.64
CA THR A 75 14.41 5.27 41.63
C THR A 75 13.57 5.74 42.81
N THR A 76 12.32 6.17 42.57
CA THR A 76 11.41 6.61 43.62
C THR A 76 10.91 5.43 44.45
N ALA A 77 10.65 4.27 43.82
CA ALA A 77 10.33 3.02 44.52
C ALA A 77 11.44 2.60 45.48
N PHE A 78 12.70 2.72 45.04
CA PHE A 78 13.87 2.38 45.84
C PHE A 78 14.13 3.40 46.96
N ALA A 79 13.96 4.70 46.69
CA ALA A 79 14.31 5.77 47.63
C ALA A 79 13.27 6.02 48.73
N ALA A 80 11.98 5.83 48.45
CA ALA A 80 10.91 6.29 49.34
C ALA A 80 10.16 5.19 50.09
N GLN A 81 10.50 3.90 49.91
CA GLN A 81 9.72 2.77 50.46
C GLN A 81 8.20 2.99 50.28
N LEU A 82 7.80 3.42 49.08
CA LEU A 82 6.39 3.69 48.81
C LEU A 82 5.54 2.44 49.09
N PRO A 83 4.31 2.62 49.60
CA PRO A 83 3.40 1.50 49.78
C PRO A 83 3.17 0.79 48.44
N ALA A 84 3.40 -0.53 48.43
CA ALA A 84 3.25 -1.41 47.28
C ALA A 84 1.99 -1.18 46.40
N PRO A 85 0.79 -0.86 46.94
CA PRO A 85 -0.37 -0.56 46.11
C PRO A 85 -0.21 0.66 45.20
N GLU A 86 0.52 1.68 45.63
CA GLU A 86 0.69 2.91 44.84
C GLU A 86 1.67 2.70 43.68
N LEU A 87 2.72 1.92 43.92
CA LEU A 87 3.65 1.48 42.88
C LEU A 87 2.93 0.68 41.77
N ALA A 88 2.04 -0.23 42.18
CA ALA A 88 1.26 -1.03 41.24
C ALA A 88 0.33 -0.15 40.39
N ARG A 89 -0.31 0.86 41.00
CA ARG A 89 -1.14 1.82 40.26
C ARG A 89 -0.32 2.59 39.22
N ARG A 90 0.82 3.17 39.61
CA ARG A 90 1.66 3.97 38.70
C ARG A 90 2.23 3.13 37.55
N ARG A 91 2.61 1.87 37.79
CA ARG A 91 3.02 0.93 36.73
C ARG A 91 1.91 0.67 35.71
N ARG A 92 0.67 0.46 36.16
CA ARG A 92 -0.48 0.26 35.25
C ARG A 92 -0.74 1.49 34.38
N LEU A 93 -0.59 2.69 34.94
CA LEU A 93 -0.77 3.95 34.19
C LEU A 93 0.29 4.12 33.10
N VAL A 94 1.55 3.83 33.40
CA VAL A 94 2.64 3.86 32.40
C VAL A 94 2.42 2.79 31.34
N GLN A 95 2.02 1.58 31.72
CA GLN A 95 1.73 0.49 30.79
C GLN A 95 0.56 0.82 29.85
N HIS A 96 -0.48 1.49 30.37
CA HIS A 96 -1.60 1.96 29.56
C HIS A 96 -1.18 3.06 28.57
N LEU A 97 -0.29 3.96 29.00
CA LEU A 97 0.23 5.02 28.15
C LEU A 97 1.17 4.44 27.06
N GLN A 98 1.98 3.43 27.42
CA GLN A 98 2.82 2.69 26.49
C GLN A 98 2.00 1.97 25.41
N SER A 99 0.93 1.27 25.79
CA SER A 99 0.08 0.57 24.81
C SER A 99 -0.65 1.55 23.88
N GLN A 100 -1.01 2.74 24.36
CA GLN A 100 -1.54 3.81 23.51
C GLN A 100 -0.51 4.37 22.53
N LEU A 101 0.76 4.46 22.92
CA LEU A 101 1.83 5.01 22.08
C LEU A 101 2.40 3.99 21.07
N ASN A 102 2.33 2.69 21.36
CA ASN A 102 2.76 1.59 20.48
C ASN A 102 1.97 1.47 19.16
N VAL A 103 0.98 2.33 18.92
CA VAL A 103 0.35 2.52 17.60
C VAL A 103 1.28 3.27 16.62
N SER A 104 2.34 3.92 17.10
CA SER A 104 3.30 4.69 16.29
C SER A 104 4.14 3.89 15.26
N PRO A 105 4.73 2.72 15.58
CA PRO A 105 5.46 1.94 14.58
C PRO A 105 4.58 1.46 13.42
N ALA A 106 3.28 1.23 13.68
CA ALA A 106 2.33 0.85 12.63
C ALA A 106 2.02 2.01 11.66
N LEU A 107 2.13 3.26 12.10
CA LEU A 107 1.99 4.45 11.24
C LEU A 107 3.28 4.70 10.44
N GLN A 108 4.44 4.49 11.05
CA GLN A 108 5.73 4.62 10.37
C GLN A 108 5.90 3.56 9.26
N GLN A 109 5.41 2.34 9.51
CA GLN A 109 5.32 1.29 8.50
C GLN A 109 4.26 1.57 7.43
N GLN A 110 3.18 2.30 7.76
CA GLN A 110 2.18 2.73 6.78
C GLN A 110 2.70 3.83 5.87
N ASP A 111 3.49 4.79 6.37
CA ASP A 111 4.09 5.85 5.53
C ASP A 111 5.08 5.27 4.51
N GLU A 112 5.92 4.31 4.91
CA GLU A 112 6.84 3.61 4.02
C GLU A 112 6.10 2.81 2.93
N MET A 113 4.94 2.23 3.29
CA MET A 113 4.06 1.54 2.34
C MET A 113 3.34 2.52 1.39
N ILE A 114 3.03 3.75 1.82
CA ILE A 114 2.43 4.78 0.97
C ILE A 114 3.43 5.29 -0.08
N ASP A 115 4.70 5.44 0.27
CA ASP A 115 5.75 5.81 -0.68
C ASP A 115 5.98 4.71 -1.73
N GLU A 116 5.96 3.43 -1.32
CA GLU A 116 6.02 2.31 -2.26
C GLU A 116 4.79 2.27 -3.19
N LEU A 117 3.59 2.53 -2.66
CA LEU A 117 2.37 2.67 -3.46
C LEU A 117 2.44 3.85 -4.44
N ALA A 118 3.00 4.98 -4.06
CA ALA A 118 3.17 6.14 -4.95
C ALA A 118 4.10 5.81 -6.13
N VAL A 119 5.21 5.12 -5.87
CA VAL A 119 6.11 4.62 -6.92
C VAL A 119 5.40 3.55 -7.78
N GLY A 120 4.63 2.65 -7.16
CA GLY A 120 3.82 1.65 -7.84
C GLY A 120 2.76 2.26 -8.77
N VAL A 121 2.06 3.30 -8.32
CA VAL A 121 1.08 4.05 -9.13
C VAL A 121 1.74 4.78 -10.29
N GLY A 122 2.95 5.33 -10.10
CA GLY A 122 3.74 5.90 -11.19
C GLY A 122 4.03 4.88 -12.29
N ARG A 123 4.44 3.66 -11.90
CA ARG A 123 4.67 2.55 -12.84
C ARG A 123 3.38 2.07 -13.51
N LEU A 124 2.29 1.95 -12.76
CA LEU A 124 0.96 1.58 -13.30
C LEU A 124 0.46 2.62 -14.30
N LYS A 125 0.65 3.91 -14.03
CA LYS A 125 0.31 4.98 -14.98
C LYS A 125 1.11 4.85 -16.28
N GLN A 126 2.41 4.61 -16.18
CA GLN A 126 3.27 4.41 -17.35
C GLN A 126 2.87 3.14 -18.12
N GLN A 127 2.58 2.05 -17.43
CA GLN A 127 2.07 0.82 -18.03
C GLN A 127 0.71 1.05 -18.71
N SER A 128 -0.19 1.79 -18.09
CA SER A 128 -1.50 2.15 -18.67
C SER A 128 -1.36 3.02 -19.92
N GLN A 129 -0.40 3.94 -19.95
CA GLN A 129 -0.09 4.71 -21.16
C GLN A 129 0.42 3.82 -22.28
N MET A 130 1.37 2.92 -21.99
CA MET A 130 1.90 1.95 -22.96
C MET A 130 0.80 1.02 -23.51
N ILE A 131 -0.08 0.52 -22.63
CA ILE A 131 -1.25 -0.28 -23.05
C ILE A 131 -2.18 0.54 -23.97
N GLY A 132 -2.37 1.81 -23.67
CA GLY A 132 -3.18 2.70 -24.52
C GLY A 132 -2.56 2.94 -25.90
N GLU A 133 -1.24 3.03 -25.99
CA GLU A 133 -0.52 3.13 -27.26
C GLU A 133 -0.61 1.82 -28.06
N GLU A 134 -0.43 0.67 -27.41
CA GLU A 134 -0.58 -0.65 -28.03
C GLU A 134 -2.00 -0.88 -28.54
N ALA A 135 -3.02 -0.49 -27.76
CA ALA A 135 -4.42 -0.59 -28.18
C ALA A 135 -4.71 0.26 -29.42
N LYS A 136 -4.10 1.44 -29.56
CA LYS A 136 -4.21 2.26 -30.76
C LYS A 136 -3.52 1.59 -31.96
N LEU A 137 -2.33 1.01 -31.74
CA LEU A 137 -1.62 0.27 -32.78
C LEU A 137 -2.43 -0.95 -33.26
N HIS A 138 -3.00 -1.71 -32.34
CA HIS A 138 -3.91 -2.82 -32.65
C HIS A 138 -5.15 -2.37 -33.42
N LEU A 139 -5.74 -1.22 -33.08
CA LEU A 139 -6.88 -0.68 -33.82
C LEU A 139 -6.50 -0.33 -35.27
N THR A 140 -5.35 0.30 -35.47
CA THR A 140 -4.82 0.59 -36.81
C THR A 140 -4.60 -0.69 -37.59
N LEU A 141 -3.97 -1.70 -36.99
CA LEU A 141 -3.71 -2.97 -37.65
C LEU A 141 -5.00 -3.72 -38.03
N LEU A 142 -6.02 -3.67 -37.18
CA LEU A 142 -7.34 -4.22 -37.47
C LEU A 142 -8.01 -3.50 -38.64
N GLY A 143 -7.89 -2.17 -38.72
CA GLY A 143 -8.37 -1.40 -39.87
C GLY A 143 -7.65 -1.80 -41.16
N ASP A 144 -6.33 -1.93 -41.13
CA ASP A 144 -5.54 -2.39 -42.29
C ASP A 144 -5.92 -3.82 -42.71
N MET A 145 -6.26 -4.69 -41.76
CA MET A 145 -6.74 -6.04 -42.04
C MET A 145 -8.15 -6.04 -42.62
N GLU A 146 -9.04 -5.16 -42.15
CA GLU A 146 -10.38 -4.97 -42.70
C GLU A 146 -10.30 -4.50 -44.15
N ASP A 147 -9.49 -3.49 -44.44
CA ASP A 147 -9.25 -3.00 -45.80
C ASP A 147 -8.70 -4.11 -46.72
N GLN A 148 -7.73 -4.89 -46.23
CA GLN A 148 -7.19 -6.03 -46.99
C GLN A 148 -8.23 -7.14 -47.21
N ALA A 149 -9.07 -7.42 -46.21
CA ALA A 149 -10.15 -8.40 -46.34
C ALA A 149 -11.18 -7.95 -47.37
N ASP A 150 -11.54 -6.67 -47.39
CA ASP A 150 -12.43 -6.08 -48.39
C ASP A 150 -11.84 -6.16 -49.79
N MET A 151 -10.55 -5.82 -49.96
CA MET A 151 -9.86 -5.95 -51.24
C MET A 151 -9.79 -7.41 -51.70
N ALA A 152 -9.53 -8.35 -50.78
CA ALA A 152 -9.52 -9.77 -51.09
C ALA A 152 -10.91 -10.27 -51.50
N HIS A 153 -11.98 -9.85 -50.79
CA HIS A 153 -13.35 -10.17 -51.16
C HIS A 153 -13.75 -9.59 -52.52
N ALA A 154 -13.38 -8.35 -52.81
CA ALA A 154 -13.61 -7.73 -54.11
C ALA A 154 -12.88 -8.49 -55.23
N GLY A 155 -11.61 -8.86 -55.00
CA GLY A 155 -10.80 -9.68 -55.91
C GLY A 155 -11.43 -11.06 -56.16
N LEU A 156 -11.82 -11.77 -55.09
CA LEU A 156 -12.47 -13.08 -55.18
C LEU A 156 -13.81 -13.02 -55.92
N THR A 157 -14.60 -11.96 -55.69
CA THR A 157 -15.88 -11.77 -56.39
C THR A 157 -15.63 -11.52 -57.88
N GLN A 158 -14.61 -10.75 -58.22
CA GLN A 158 -14.22 -10.51 -59.61
C GLN A 158 -13.69 -11.78 -60.29
N GLU A 159 -12.90 -12.60 -59.59
CA GLU A 159 -12.43 -13.89 -60.09
C GLU A 159 -13.57 -14.90 -60.24
N THR A 160 -14.52 -14.92 -59.30
CA THR A 160 -15.73 -15.76 -59.38
C THR A 160 -16.58 -15.37 -60.58
N GLN A 161 -16.82 -14.07 -60.81
CA GLN A 161 -17.53 -13.61 -62.01
C GLN A 161 -16.83 -13.99 -63.31
N ARG A 162 -15.49 -13.94 -63.35
CA ARG A 162 -14.72 -14.40 -64.51
C ARG A 162 -14.83 -15.92 -64.70
N ALA A 163 -14.80 -16.69 -63.63
CA ALA A 163 -14.98 -18.15 -63.68
C ALA A 163 -16.38 -18.54 -64.18
N ASP A 164 -17.43 -17.84 -63.72
CA ASP A 164 -18.81 -18.06 -64.17
C ASP A 164 -18.99 -17.74 -65.66
N GLN A 165 -18.41 -16.64 -66.15
CA GLN A 165 -18.44 -16.32 -67.58
C GLN A 165 -17.69 -17.35 -68.44
N ILE A 166 -16.61 -17.95 -67.93
CA ILE A 166 -15.88 -19.02 -68.62
C ILE A 166 -16.75 -20.29 -68.71
N LYS A 167 -17.50 -20.63 -67.66
CA LYS A 167 -18.40 -21.79 -67.62
C LYS A 167 -19.54 -21.68 -68.63
N GLU A 168 -20.12 -20.50 -68.78
CA GLU A 168 -21.26 -20.28 -69.69
C GLU A 168 -20.85 -20.47 -71.16
N ARG A 169 -19.66 -19.98 -71.55
CA ARG A 169 -19.13 -20.16 -72.92
C ARG A 169 -18.81 -21.61 -73.26
N GLN A 170 -18.40 -22.41 -72.28
CA GLN A 170 -18.07 -23.83 -72.49
C GLN A 170 -19.31 -24.67 -72.86
N SER A 171 -20.48 -24.33 -72.32
CA SER A 171 -21.74 -25.03 -72.62
C SER A 171 -22.15 -24.86 -74.08
N VAL A 172 -22.09 -23.63 -74.59
CA VAL A 172 -22.46 -23.31 -75.99
C VAL A 172 -21.47 -23.94 -76.98
N PHE A 173 -20.17 -23.93 -76.66
CA PHE A 173 -19.15 -24.55 -77.52
C PHE A 173 -19.33 -26.07 -77.63
N ARG A 174 -19.65 -26.74 -76.51
CA ARG A 174 -19.91 -28.18 -76.49
C ARG A 174 -21.14 -28.54 -77.33
N LEU A 175 -22.21 -27.75 -77.26
CA LEU A 175 -23.40 -27.93 -78.08
C LEU A 175 -23.10 -27.77 -79.58
N GLN A 176 -22.36 -26.73 -79.97
CA GLN A 176 -21.98 -26.50 -81.37
C GLN A 176 -21.11 -27.63 -81.93
N MET A 177 -20.16 -28.15 -81.17
CA MET A 177 -19.34 -29.31 -81.57
C MET A 177 -20.19 -30.56 -81.88
N ILE A 178 -21.25 -30.82 -81.10
CA ILE A 178 -22.16 -31.95 -81.34
C ILE A 178 -22.93 -31.78 -82.66
N ILE A 179 -23.45 -30.58 -82.93
CA ILE A 179 -24.20 -30.28 -84.16
C ILE A 179 -23.31 -30.48 -85.39
N VAL A 180 -22.07 -29.95 -85.36
CA VAL A 180 -21.11 -30.12 -86.46
C VAL A 180 -20.77 -31.60 -86.67
N GLY A 181 -20.56 -32.37 -85.60
CA GLY A 181 -20.30 -33.81 -85.69
C GLY A 181 -21.45 -34.60 -86.31
N LEU A 182 -22.70 -34.32 -85.90
CA LEU A 182 -23.90 -34.92 -86.50
C LEU A 182 -24.05 -34.54 -87.98
N SER A 183 -23.75 -33.29 -88.34
CA SER A 183 -23.79 -32.84 -89.73
C SER A 183 -22.81 -33.61 -90.61
N ILE A 184 -21.57 -33.83 -90.14
CA ILE A 184 -20.56 -34.61 -90.87
C ILE A 184 -20.99 -36.08 -90.99
N LEU A 185 -21.47 -36.67 -89.89
CA LEU A 185 -21.96 -38.05 -89.88
C LEU A 185 -23.12 -38.26 -90.86
N LEU A 186 -24.04 -37.30 -90.93
CA LEU A 186 -25.15 -37.30 -91.88
C LEU A 186 -24.66 -37.27 -93.33
N VAL A 187 -23.66 -36.44 -93.65
CA VAL A 187 -23.06 -36.39 -95.00
C VAL A 187 -22.41 -37.72 -95.38
N ILE A 188 -21.65 -38.34 -94.46
CA ILE A 188 -21.03 -39.65 -94.69
C ILE A 188 -22.09 -40.72 -94.96
N LEU A 189 -23.20 -40.69 -94.21
CA LEU A 189 -24.29 -41.65 -94.35
C LEU A 189 -25.01 -41.47 -95.70
N LEU A 190 -25.23 -40.24 -96.15
CA LEU A 190 -25.76 -39.97 -97.50
C LEU A 190 -24.83 -40.50 -98.59
N LEU A 191 -23.52 -40.28 -98.48
CA LEU A 191 -22.55 -40.80 -99.45
C LEU A 191 -22.55 -42.34 -99.51
N LYS A 192 -22.75 -43.01 -98.37
CA LYS A 192 -22.87 -44.48 -98.30
C LYS A 192 -24.22 -45.01 -98.77
N GLY A 193 -25.30 -44.24 -98.62
CA GLY A 193 -26.63 -44.63 -99.09
C GLY A 193 -26.86 -44.36 -100.58
N LEU A 194 -26.14 -43.41 -101.18
CA LEU A 194 -26.19 -43.11 -102.61
C LEU A 194 -25.26 -43.98 -103.47
N SER A 195 -24.24 -44.61 -102.87
CA SER A 195 -23.30 -45.52 -103.54
C SER A 195 -23.75 -46.97 -103.44
#